data_AF-A0A4R6RA39-F1
#
_entry.id   AF-A0A4R6RA39-F1
#
_cell.length_a   1.000
_cell.length_b   1.000
_cell.length_c   1.000
_cell.angle_alpha   90.00
_cell.angle_beta   90.00
_cell.angle_gamma   90.00
#
_symmetry.space_group_name_H-M   'P 1'
#
loop_
_entity.id
_entity.type
_entity.pdbx_description
1 polymer ?
#
loop_
_entity_poly.entity_id
_entity_poly.type
_entity_poly.pdbx_seq_one_letter_code
_entity_poly.pdbx_strand_id
1 'polypeptide(L)'
;MVKISATLRPPERAYMMHWCWLIAKGKADPKKVPSMNGVPIKWDHEVDGKYSKEKSIVAAKEMLIGFGMQKLGTAPALDSKHIRGLAVDMNVTWDGALTIKDANNKSIIINTQPTDGMNKELHAVGATYCVIKYNAGGVDKPHWSDTGN
;
A
#
# COMPACT_ATOMS: atom_id res chain seq x y z
N MET A 1 6.33 6.14 18.16
CA MET A 1 6.87 6.46 16.82
C MET A 1 5.77 6.35 15.79
N VAL A 2 5.74 7.28 14.82
CA VAL A 2 4.89 7.19 13.63
C VAL A 2 5.81 7.10 12.41
N LYS A 3 5.59 6.09 11.56
CA LYS A 3 6.31 5.91 10.29
C LYS A 3 5.32 5.80 9.15
N ILE A 4 5.33 6.80 8.27
CA ILE A 4 4.47 6.86 7.08
C ILE A 4 5.23 6.21 5.91
N SER A 5 4.60 5.23 5.26
CA SER A 5 5.16 4.54 4.09
C SER A 5 4.49 4.92 2.78
N ALA A 6 3.24 5.41 2.81
CA ALA A 6 2.56 5.93 1.63
C ALA A 6 1.45 6.91 2.03
N THR A 7 1.28 7.96 1.24
CA THR A 7 0.12 8.88 1.29
C THR A 7 -0.57 8.83 -0.07
N LEU A 8 -0.38 9.86 -0.91
CA LEU A 8 -0.80 9.86 -2.30
C LEU A 8 0.06 8.89 -3.11
N ARG A 9 -0.60 8.00 -3.85
CA ARG A 9 0.04 7.13 -4.85
C ARG A 9 -0.33 7.64 -6.24
N PRO A 10 0.58 8.27 -6.99
CA PRO A 10 0.30 8.69 -8.36
C PRO A 10 -0.20 7.51 -9.22
N PRO A 11 -1.12 7.72 -10.17
CA PRO A 11 -1.62 6.68 -11.07
C PRO A 11 -0.50 5.90 -11.76
N GLU A 12 0.59 6.57 -12.14
CA GLU A 12 1.77 6.00 -12.80
C GLU A 12 2.46 4.97 -11.90
N ARG A 13 2.59 5.31 -10.61
CA ARG A 13 3.15 4.40 -9.61
C ARG A 13 2.24 3.21 -9.39
N ALA A 14 0.92 3.43 -9.29
CA ALA A 14 -0.04 2.34 -9.13
C ALA A 14 -0.02 1.38 -10.33
N TYR A 15 0.05 1.92 -11.55
CA TYR A 15 0.20 1.17 -12.78
C TYR A 15 1.46 0.28 -12.77
N MET A 16 2.63 0.87 -12.47
CA MET A 16 3.88 0.10 -12.42
C MET A 16 3.83 -1.00 -11.36
N MET A 17 3.32 -0.69 -10.17
CA MET A 17 3.17 -1.64 -9.06
C MET A 17 2.20 -2.79 -9.41
N HIS A 18 1.08 -2.48 -10.06
CA HIS A 18 0.07 -3.47 -10.46
C HIS A 18 0.64 -4.46 -11.49
N TRP A 19 1.19 -3.94 -12.59
CA TRP A 19 1.62 -4.77 -13.70
C TRP A 19 2.91 -5.53 -13.41
N CYS A 20 3.88 -4.94 -12.70
CA CYS A 20 5.07 -5.68 -12.29
C CYS A 20 4.69 -6.85 -11.37
N TRP A 21 3.68 -6.68 -10.50
CA TRP A 21 3.21 -7.76 -9.65
C TRP A 21 2.55 -8.88 -10.47
N LEU A 22 1.64 -8.54 -11.39
CA LEU A 22 0.99 -9.55 -12.23
C LEU A 22 1.98 -10.31 -13.10
N ILE A 23 2.94 -9.63 -13.74
CA ILE A 23 3.97 -10.27 -14.57
C ILE A 23 4.88 -11.14 -13.70
N ALA A 24 5.39 -10.63 -12.57
CA ALA A 24 6.29 -11.37 -11.68
C ALA A 24 5.65 -12.67 -11.13
N LYS A 25 4.33 -12.68 -10.98
CA LYS A 25 3.54 -13.85 -10.56
C LYS A 25 3.02 -14.70 -11.73
N GLY A 26 3.37 -14.36 -12.97
CA GLY A 26 2.94 -15.09 -14.18
C GLY A 26 1.46 -14.96 -14.51
N LYS A 27 0.78 -13.94 -13.96
CA LYS A 27 -0.66 -13.69 -14.10
C LYS A 27 -1.02 -12.73 -15.24
N ALA A 28 -0.04 -12.08 -15.85
CA ALA A 28 -0.21 -11.26 -17.05
C ALA A 28 0.81 -11.62 -18.12
N ASP A 29 0.42 -11.48 -19.39
CA ASP A 29 1.32 -11.55 -20.54
C ASP A 29 2.01 -10.19 -20.70
N PRO A 30 3.34 -10.10 -20.60
CA PRO A 30 4.08 -8.84 -20.75
C PRO A 30 3.76 -8.08 -22.04
N LYS A 31 3.47 -8.79 -23.14
CA LYS A 31 3.13 -8.17 -24.44
C LYS A 31 1.73 -7.55 -24.49
N LYS A 32 0.87 -7.86 -23.52
CA LYS A 32 -0.53 -7.41 -23.48
C LYS A 32 -0.78 -6.35 -22.41
N VAL A 33 0.25 -5.92 -21.69
CA VAL A 33 0.10 -4.85 -20.71
C VAL A 33 -0.23 -3.55 -21.46
N PRO A 34 -1.37 -2.89 -21.14
CA PRO A 34 -1.75 -1.64 -21.81
C PRO A 34 -0.73 -0.54 -21.54
N SER A 35 -0.26 0.16 -22.57
CA SER A 35 0.61 1.33 -22.39
C SER A 35 -0.06 2.42 -21.56
N MET A 36 0.70 3.10 -20.70
CA MET A 36 0.22 4.26 -19.94
C MET A 36 1.01 5.51 -20.32
N ASN A 37 0.29 6.59 -20.66
CA ASN A 37 0.92 7.88 -20.91
C ASN A 37 1.72 8.34 -19.67
N GLY A 38 2.91 8.90 -19.89
CA GLY A 38 3.81 9.29 -18.79
C GLY A 38 4.60 8.14 -18.15
N VAL A 39 4.42 6.89 -18.58
CA VAL A 39 5.19 5.73 -18.08
C VAL A 39 5.95 5.06 -19.24
N PRO A 40 7.19 5.47 -19.52
CA PRO A 40 8.00 4.93 -20.61
C PRO A 40 8.62 3.58 -20.21
N ILE A 41 7.81 2.55 -20.08
CA ILE A 41 8.23 1.20 -19.69
C ILE A 41 7.97 0.20 -20.81
N LYS A 42 8.97 -0.64 -21.10
CA LYS A 42 8.83 -1.81 -21.96
C LYS A 42 8.71 -3.06 -21.08
N TRP A 43 7.55 -3.72 -21.11
CA TRP A 43 7.29 -4.91 -20.30
C TRP A 43 7.75 -6.20 -20.97
N ASP A 44 7.74 -6.24 -22.30
CA ASP A 44 8.10 -7.38 -23.13
C ASP A 44 9.59 -7.36 -23.48
N HIS A 45 10.42 -7.82 -22.55
CA HIS A 45 11.86 -7.83 -22.73
C HIS A 45 12.29 -8.82 -23.82
N GLU A 46 13.40 -8.50 -24.47
CA GLU A 46 14.01 -9.31 -25.53
C GLU A 46 15.40 -9.81 -25.12
N VAL A 47 15.80 -10.93 -25.71
CA VAL A 47 17.18 -11.45 -25.73
C VAL A 47 17.54 -11.65 -27.19
N ASP A 48 18.64 -11.05 -27.62
CA ASP A 48 19.13 -11.12 -29.01
C ASP A 48 18.05 -10.75 -30.05
N GLY A 49 17.28 -9.70 -29.75
CA GLY A 49 16.21 -9.17 -30.61
C GLY A 49 14.95 -10.05 -30.67
N LYS A 50 14.81 -11.04 -29.78
CA LYS A 50 13.63 -11.92 -29.70
C LYS A 50 12.97 -11.81 -28.34
N TYR A 51 11.65 -11.76 -28.32
CA TYR A 51 10.88 -11.73 -27.08
C TYR A 51 11.26 -12.88 -26.13
N SER A 52 11.53 -12.53 -24.87
CA SER A 52 11.78 -13.48 -23.77
C SER A 52 10.83 -13.21 -22.61
N LYS A 53 9.94 -14.17 -22.38
CA LYS A 53 9.03 -14.16 -21.23
C LYS A 53 9.80 -14.26 -19.92
N GLU A 54 10.86 -15.06 -19.89
CA GLU A 54 11.70 -15.27 -18.71
C GLU A 54 12.38 -13.96 -18.29
N LYS A 55 12.97 -13.22 -19.23
CA LYS A 55 13.56 -11.91 -18.92
C LYS A 55 12.53 -10.90 -18.44
N SER A 56 11.36 -10.88 -19.06
CA SER A 56 10.24 -10.01 -18.64
C SER A 56 9.82 -10.30 -17.19
N ILE A 57 9.73 -11.58 -16.82
CA ILE A 57 9.41 -12.00 -15.45
C ILE A 57 10.52 -11.62 -14.47
N VAL A 58 11.80 -11.77 -14.84
CA VAL A 58 12.93 -11.38 -13.98
C VAL A 58 12.92 -9.88 -13.70
N ALA A 59 12.81 -9.04 -14.74
CA ALA A 59 12.75 -7.59 -14.57
C ALA A 59 11.53 -7.16 -13.73
N ALA A 60 10.37 -7.77 -13.94
CA ALA A 60 9.18 -7.51 -13.12
C ALA A 60 9.38 -7.91 -11.64
N LYS A 61 10.11 -9.00 -11.36
CA LYS A 61 10.46 -9.40 -9.99
C LYS A 61 11.40 -8.40 -9.32
N GLU A 62 12.36 -7.84 -10.05
CA GLU A 62 13.25 -6.79 -9.54
C GLU A 62 12.46 -5.53 -9.18
N MET A 63 11.53 -5.09 -10.02
CA MET A 63 10.61 -3.98 -9.70
C MET A 63 9.74 -4.29 -8.48
N LEU A 64 9.17 -5.50 -8.41
CA LEU A 64 8.36 -5.94 -7.27
C LEU A 64 9.16 -5.90 -5.95
N ILE A 65 10.46 -6.22 -5.99
CA ILE A 65 11.38 -6.09 -4.85
C ILE A 65 11.62 -4.61 -4.53
N GLY A 66 11.89 -3.77 -5.53
CA GLY A 66 12.11 -2.33 -5.35
C GLY A 66 10.90 -1.61 -4.75
N PHE A 67 9.68 -2.08 -5.04
CA PHE A 67 8.44 -1.59 -4.42
C PHE A 67 8.13 -2.22 -3.06
N GLY A 68 8.90 -3.21 -2.59
CA GLY A 68 8.66 -3.88 -1.30
C GLY A 68 7.42 -4.77 -1.28
N MET A 69 6.98 -5.28 -2.43
CA MET A 69 5.69 -5.97 -2.60
C MET A 69 5.79 -7.51 -2.57
N GLN A 70 6.93 -8.06 -2.16
CA GLN A 70 7.22 -9.51 -2.19
C GLN A 70 6.15 -10.35 -1.47
N LYS A 71 5.61 -9.81 -0.38
CA LYS A 71 4.67 -10.48 0.50
C LYS A 71 3.20 -10.21 0.17
N LEU A 72 2.91 -9.37 -0.83
CA LEU A 72 1.52 -9.06 -1.20
C LEU A 72 0.85 -10.28 -1.83
N GLY A 73 -0.34 -10.63 -1.32
CA GLY A 73 -1.18 -11.72 -1.84
C GLY A 73 -2.00 -11.34 -3.08
N THR A 74 -2.22 -10.05 -3.31
CA THR A 74 -2.93 -9.51 -4.48
C THR A 74 -2.16 -8.35 -5.12
N ALA A 75 -2.44 -8.08 -6.39
CA ALA A 75 -1.88 -6.93 -7.09
C ALA A 75 -2.43 -5.63 -6.47
N PRO A 76 -1.61 -4.59 -6.30
CA PRO A 76 -2.10 -3.26 -5.97
C PRO A 76 -3.16 -2.80 -6.96
N ALA A 77 -4.26 -2.22 -6.48
CA ALA A 77 -5.34 -1.79 -7.36
C ALA A 77 -4.95 -0.55 -8.19
N LEU A 78 -5.42 -0.50 -9.43
CA LEU A 78 -5.30 0.65 -10.34
C LEU A 78 -6.27 1.78 -10.01
N ASP A 79 -7.29 1.47 -9.20
CA ASP A 79 -8.17 2.45 -8.59
C ASP A 79 -8.21 2.16 -7.09
N SER A 80 -7.76 3.12 -6.29
CA SER A 80 -7.66 2.96 -4.83
C SER A 80 -7.70 4.31 -4.14
N LYS A 81 -7.94 4.28 -2.83
CA LYS A 81 -7.95 5.50 -2.03
C LYS A 81 -6.61 6.22 -1.94
N HIS A 82 -5.50 5.49 -2.03
CA HIS A 82 -4.19 6.13 -2.15
C HIS A 82 -4.07 6.97 -3.42
N ILE A 83 -4.71 6.55 -4.52
CA ILE A 83 -4.71 7.32 -5.77
C ILE A 83 -5.60 8.55 -5.63
N ARG A 84 -6.73 8.44 -4.91
CA ARG A 84 -7.63 9.56 -4.61
C ARG A 84 -7.14 10.49 -3.49
N GLY A 85 -6.02 10.18 -2.84
CA GLY A 85 -5.52 10.94 -1.68
C GLY A 85 -6.36 10.77 -0.40
N LEU A 86 -7.14 9.69 -0.30
CA LEU A 86 -8.05 9.39 0.81
C LEU A 86 -7.53 8.30 1.76
N ALA A 87 -6.27 7.88 1.59
CA ALA A 87 -5.64 6.87 2.43
C ALA A 87 -4.17 7.19 2.77
N VAL A 88 -3.72 6.63 3.88
CA VAL A 88 -2.35 6.67 4.37
C VAL A 88 -1.96 5.30 4.92
N ASP A 89 -0.78 4.83 4.51
CA ASP A 89 -0.15 3.66 5.11
C ASP A 89 0.82 4.16 6.15
N MET A 90 0.51 3.93 7.42
CA MET A 90 1.31 4.34 8.56
C MET A 90 1.40 3.25 9.64
N ASN A 91 2.62 3.03 10.12
CA ASN A 91 2.86 2.25 11.32
C ASN A 91 2.94 3.17 12.53
N VAL A 92 2.15 2.89 13.55
CA VAL A 92 2.11 3.61 14.82
C VAL A 92 2.51 2.64 15.91
N THR A 93 3.43 3.05 16.77
CA THR A 93 3.81 2.33 18.00
C THR A 93 4.05 3.34 19.11
N TRP A 94 3.86 2.95 20.36
CA TRP A 94 4.23 3.77 21.52
C TRP A 94 4.61 2.88 22.71
N ASP A 95 5.19 3.51 23.73
CA ASP A 95 5.51 2.86 25.00
C ASP A 95 4.62 3.44 26.10
N GLY A 96 4.17 2.59 27.02
CA GLY A 96 3.33 2.98 28.15
C GLY A 96 1.97 3.57 27.74
N ALA A 97 1.53 4.58 28.50
CA ALA A 97 0.28 5.30 28.30
C ALA A 97 0.39 6.30 27.14
N LEU A 98 -0.50 6.21 26.15
CA LEU A 98 -0.61 7.22 25.09
C LEU A 98 -1.68 8.26 25.46
N THR A 99 -1.26 9.50 25.70
CA THR A 99 -2.19 10.63 25.82
C THR A 99 -2.33 11.30 24.46
N ILE A 100 -3.56 11.36 23.93
CA ILE A 100 -3.86 11.91 22.60
C ILE A 100 -5.18 12.69 22.65
N LYS A 101 -5.34 13.69 21.77
CA LYS A 101 -6.60 14.40 21.62
C LYS A 101 -7.49 13.74 20.58
N ASP A 102 -8.81 13.83 20.78
CA ASP A 102 -9.79 13.54 19.74
C ASP A 102 -10.12 14.80 18.91
N ALA A 103 -10.96 14.66 17.88
CA ALA A 103 -11.37 15.77 17.02
C ALA A 103 -12.16 16.87 17.74
N ASN A 104 -12.70 16.61 18.93
CA ASN A 104 -13.37 17.60 19.78
C ASN A 104 -12.39 18.25 20.79
N ASN A 105 -11.08 18.04 20.61
CA ASN A 105 -10.01 18.56 21.47
C ASN A 105 -10.04 17.98 22.90
N LYS A 106 -10.76 16.86 23.13
CA LYS A 106 -10.81 16.15 24.42
C LYS A 106 -9.58 15.26 24.54
N SER A 107 -8.96 15.26 25.73
CA SER A 107 -7.83 14.39 26.04
C SER A 107 -8.31 12.96 26.33
N ILE A 108 -7.73 11.98 25.64
CA ILE A 108 -7.96 10.55 25.81
C ILE A 108 -6.64 9.91 26.24
N ILE A 109 -6.69 9.04 27.25
CA ILE A 109 -5.55 8.26 27.71
C ILE A 109 -5.79 6.81 27.28
N ILE A 110 -4.91 6.29 26.43
CA ILE A 110 -4.93 4.91 25.94
C ILE A 110 -3.89 4.12 26.74
N ASN A 111 -4.39 3.23 27.61
CA ASN A 111 -3.58 2.34 28.45
C ASN A 111 -3.77 0.86 28.09
N THR A 112 -4.43 0.59 26.97
CA THR A 112 -4.74 -0.75 26.49
C THR A 112 -3.67 -1.29 25.54
N GLN A 113 -3.65 -2.62 25.37
CA GLN A 113 -2.77 -3.32 24.43
C GLN A 113 -3.52 -3.71 23.15
N PRO A 114 -2.82 -3.90 22.01
CA PRO A 114 -1.39 -3.66 21.81
C PRO A 114 -1.05 -2.16 21.83
N THR A 115 0.20 -1.79 22.11
CA THR A 115 0.69 -0.41 21.99
C THR A 115 1.13 -0.07 20.57
N ASP A 116 0.29 -0.44 19.59
CA ASP A 116 0.52 -0.21 18.17
C ASP A 116 -0.76 0.21 17.42
N GLY A 117 -0.63 0.43 16.11
CA GLY A 117 -1.72 0.81 15.22
C GLY A 117 -2.92 -0.15 15.16
N MET A 118 -2.87 -1.31 15.83
CA MET A 118 -3.99 -2.25 15.96
C MET A 118 -4.80 -2.06 17.25
N ASN A 119 -4.45 -1.10 18.10
CA ASN A 119 -5.22 -0.77 19.30
C ASN A 119 -6.61 -0.21 18.99
N LYS A 120 -7.65 -0.79 19.60
CA LYS A 120 -9.05 -0.42 19.36
C LYS A 120 -9.41 0.98 19.87
N GLU A 121 -8.81 1.44 20.97
CA GLU A 121 -9.03 2.80 21.47
C GLU A 121 -8.37 3.83 20.55
N LEU A 122 -7.20 3.51 19.99
CA LEU A 122 -6.58 4.34 18.95
C LEU A 122 -7.46 4.41 17.70
N HIS A 123 -8.10 3.29 17.30
CA HIS A 123 -9.05 3.28 16.18
C HIS A 123 -10.25 4.19 16.45
N ALA A 124 -10.79 4.16 17.67
CA ALA A 124 -11.90 5.02 18.07
C ALA A 124 -11.50 6.51 18.04
N VAL A 125 -10.30 6.86 18.52
CA VAL A 125 -9.77 8.23 18.41
C VAL A 125 -9.60 8.63 16.93
N GLY A 126 -8.99 7.78 16.11
CA GLY A 126 -8.81 8.03 14.67
C GLY A 126 -10.13 8.27 13.94
N ALA A 127 -11.18 7.50 14.26
CA ALA A 127 -12.51 7.65 13.68
C ALA A 127 -13.11 9.04 13.96
N THR A 128 -12.78 9.70 15.07
CA THR A 128 -13.24 11.08 15.33
C THR A 128 -12.68 12.08 14.33
N TYR A 129 -11.52 11.80 13.75
CA TYR A 129 -10.89 12.60 12.69
C TYR A 129 -11.26 12.12 11.28
N CYS A 130 -12.26 11.23 11.14
CA CYS A 130 -12.58 10.54 9.90
C CYS A 130 -11.40 9.72 9.34
N VAL A 131 -10.50 9.24 10.20
CA VAL A 131 -9.36 8.38 9.83
C VAL A 131 -9.60 6.99 10.39
N ILE A 132 -10.14 6.10 9.56
CA ILE A 132 -10.61 4.78 9.96
C ILE A 132 -9.54 3.73 9.64
N LYS A 133 -9.22 2.90 10.63
CA LYS A 133 -8.29 1.79 10.48
C LYS A 133 -8.89 0.67 9.62
N TYR A 134 -8.12 0.15 8.65
CA TYR A 134 -8.44 -1.15 8.06
C TYR A 134 -8.26 -2.28 9.06
N ASN A 135 -9.36 -2.97 9.37
CA ASN A 135 -9.42 -3.98 10.44
C ASN A 135 -9.78 -5.39 9.94
N ALA A 136 -9.57 -5.71 8.65
CA ALA A 136 -9.83 -7.06 8.16
C ALA A 136 -8.70 -8.03 8.57
N GLY A 137 -8.73 -8.47 9.84
CA GLY A 137 -7.89 -9.54 10.37
C GLY A 137 -6.39 -9.23 10.46
N GLY A 138 -5.99 -7.96 10.38
CA GLY A 138 -4.58 -7.55 10.47
C GLY A 138 -3.73 -7.88 9.23
N VAL A 139 -4.36 -8.14 8.08
CA VAL A 139 -3.68 -8.44 6.81
C VAL A 139 -2.98 -7.19 6.25
N ASP A 140 -3.53 -6.00 6.51
CA ASP A 140 -2.93 -4.71 6.11
C ASP A 140 -2.86 -3.75 7.31
N LYS A 141 -1.93 -4.07 8.23
CA LYS A 141 -1.75 -3.31 9.48
C LYS A 141 -1.40 -1.83 9.26
N PRO A 142 -0.63 -1.42 8.24
CA PRO A 142 -0.35 -0.01 8.03
C PRO A 142 -1.54 0.82 7.54
N HIS A 143 -2.58 0.22 6.95
CA HIS A 143 -3.58 0.99 6.20
C HIS A 143 -4.62 1.73 7.06
N TRP A 144 -4.81 3.01 6.77
CA TRP A 144 -5.87 3.88 7.28
C TRP A 144 -6.48 4.70 6.14
N SER A 145 -7.80 4.92 6.18
CA SER A 145 -8.50 5.70 5.16
C SER A 145 -9.78 6.34 5.70
N ASP A 146 -10.44 7.16 4.89
CA ASP A 146 -11.73 7.78 5.23
C ASP A 146 -12.88 6.78 5.48
N THR A 147 -12.76 5.53 5.03
CA THR A 147 -13.77 4.48 5.26
C THR A 147 -13.21 3.14 5.76
N GLY A 148 -11.90 3.06 6.08
CA GLY A 148 -11.28 1.84 6.59
C GLY A 148 -11.15 0.69 5.58
N ASN A 149 -11.19 0.99 4.27
CA ASN A 149 -10.97 0.09 3.14
C ASN A 149 -10.02 0.73 2.12
#